data_AF-A0A7S2MD16-F1
#
_entry.id   AF-A0A7S2MD16-F1
#
_cell.length_a   1.000
_cell.length_b   1.000
_cell.length_c   1.000
_cell.angle_alpha   90.00
_cell.angle_beta   90.00
_cell.angle_gamma   90.00
#
_symmetry.space_group_name_H-M   'P 1'
#
loop_
_entity.id
_entity.type
_entity.pdbx_description
1 polymer ?
#
loop_
_entity_poly.entity_id
_entity_poly.type
_entity_poly.pdbx_seq_one_letter_code
_entity_poly.pdbx_strand_id
1 'polypeptide(L)'
;GPAGLRFLAFATGVASCGYACLNAWTHTVGFNFLWVGISAFQVFFALTTMLFEASPEMIAKAAAFSKYQDILMEYAKFLSIARGRGAFYIFQGLMWLMQYRLNLVNLWEYVTLGIGGAYILMGILHIAMHYGILPQTIAAKAKEYANSYRQVPAASSA
;
A
#
# COMPACT_ATOMS: atom_id res chain seq x y z
N GLY A 1 -7.85 -3.80 9.36
CA GLY A 1 -8.07 -2.43 9.88
C GLY A 1 -9.42 -1.90 9.42
N PRO A 2 -9.77 -0.66 9.79
CA PRO A 2 -10.94 0.06 9.27
C PRO A 2 -10.95 0.04 7.73
N ALA A 3 -12.12 -0.04 7.12
CA ALA A 3 -12.26 -0.20 5.67
C ALA A 3 -11.55 0.91 4.87
N GLY A 4 -11.62 2.16 5.32
CA GLY A 4 -10.93 3.29 4.67
C GLY A 4 -9.41 3.19 4.71
N LEU A 5 -8.84 2.72 5.82
CA LEU A 5 -7.39 2.52 5.94
C LEU A 5 -6.91 1.40 5.00
N ARG A 6 -7.68 0.31 4.90
CA ARG A 6 -7.35 -0.77 3.97
C ARG A 6 -7.39 -0.30 2.52
N PHE A 7 -8.42 0.45 2.15
CA PHE A 7 -8.54 1.00 0.81
C PHE A 7 -7.38 1.95 0.48
N LEU A 8 -7.02 2.84 1.40
CA LEU A 8 -5.90 3.76 1.21
C LEU A 8 -4.58 2.98 1.06
N ALA A 9 -4.33 1.99 1.92
CA ALA A 9 -3.13 1.14 1.82
C ALA A 9 -3.07 0.40 0.49
N PHE A 10 -4.20 -0.15 0.05
CA PHE A 10 -4.33 -0.84 -1.22
C PHE A 10 -4.08 0.10 -2.41
N ALA A 11 -4.68 1.29 -2.40
CA ALA A 11 -4.48 2.30 -3.44
C ALA A 11 -3.01 2.77 -3.51
N THR A 12 -2.37 3.01 -2.37
CA THR A 12 -0.93 3.29 -2.30
C THR A 12 -0.11 2.11 -2.83
N GLY A 13 -0.50 0.87 -2.53
CA GLY A 13 0.07 -0.35 -3.10
C GLY A 13 0.02 -0.38 -4.62
N VAL A 14 -1.15 -0.12 -5.20
CA VAL A 14 -1.36 -0.09 -6.65
C VAL A 14 -0.51 1.01 -7.31
N ALA A 15 -0.55 2.23 -6.77
CA ALA A 15 0.24 3.34 -7.28
C ALA A 15 1.74 3.05 -7.22
N SER A 16 2.21 2.52 -6.09
CA SER A 16 3.59 2.08 -5.89
C SER A 16 3.98 0.97 -6.87
N CYS A 17 3.11 0.00 -7.11
CA CYS A 17 3.40 -1.11 -8.02
C CYS A 17 3.54 -0.60 -9.46
N GLY A 18 2.59 0.22 -9.92
CA GLY A 18 2.63 0.79 -11.27
C GLY A 18 3.88 1.64 -11.51
N TYR A 19 4.22 2.51 -10.55
CA TYR A 19 5.40 3.36 -10.66
C TYR A 19 6.71 2.58 -10.54
N ALA A 20 6.78 1.56 -9.68
CA ALA A 20 7.95 0.69 -9.60
C ALA A 20 8.17 -0.12 -10.88
N CYS A 21 7.10 -0.59 -11.55
CA CYS A 21 7.20 -1.24 -12.86
C CYS A 21 7.75 -0.28 -13.93
N LEU A 22 7.31 0.98 -13.94
CA LEU A 22 7.84 1.99 -14.85
C LEU A 22 9.33 2.24 -14.60
N ASN A 23 9.75 2.37 -13.33
CA ASN A 23 11.16 2.53 -12.98
C ASN A 23 12.00 1.28 -13.35
N ALA A 24 11.48 0.08 -13.11
CA ALA A 24 12.16 -1.15 -13.51
C ALA A 24 12.40 -1.19 -15.03
N TRP A 25 11.39 -0.79 -15.81
CA TRP A 25 11.50 -0.71 -17.26
C TRP A 25 12.56 0.32 -17.70
N THR A 26 12.50 1.55 -17.19
CA THR A 26 13.45 2.62 -17.56
C THR A 26 14.89 2.25 -17.20
N HIS A 27 15.12 1.65 -16.03
CA HIS A 27 16.45 1.20 -15.61
C HIS A 27 16.97 0.00 -16.41
N THR A 28 16.07 -0.87 -16.89
CA THR A 28 16.44 -2.00 -17.76
C THR A 28 16.95 -1.49 -19.11
N VAL A 29 16.23 -0.53 -19.71
CA VAL A 29 16.65 0.12 -20.97
C VAL A 29 17.97 0.88 -20.78
N GLY A 30 18.18 1.48 -19.61
CA GLY A 30 19.42 2.17 -19.24
C GLY A 30 20.57 1.27 -18.79
N PHE A 31 20.45 -0.07 -18.88
CA PHE A 31 21.44 -1.06 -18.42
C PHE A 31 21.93 -0.87 -16.97
N ASN A 32 21.09 -0.31 -16.11
CA ASN A 32 21.46 -0.03 -14.72
C ASN A 32 20.92 -1.11 -13.78
N PHE A 33 21.56 -2.28 -13.79
CA PHE A 33 21.08 -3.49 -13.11
C PHE A 33 20.87 -3.34 -11.60
N LEU A 34 21.66 -2.49 -10.94
CA LEU A 34 21.49 -2.21 -9.51
C LEU A 34 20.12 -1.58 -9.23
N TRP A 35 19.71 -0.62 -10.05
CA TRP A 35 18.42 0.04 -9.92
C TRP A 35 17.26 -0.85 -10.36
N VAL A 36 17.47 -1.71 -11.36
CA VAL A 36 16.49 -2.75 -11.71
C VAL A 36 16.21 -3.67 -10.52
N GLY A 37 17.25 -4.11 -9.80
CA GLY A 37 17.10 -4.92 -8.60
C GLY A 37 16.27 -4.24 -7.52
N ILE A 38 16.55 -2.95 -7.25
CA ILE A 38 15.78 -2.14 -6.28
C ILE A 38 14.31 -2.04 -6.72
N SER A 39 14.04 -1.73 -7.99
CA SER A 39 12.66 -1.62 -8.50
C SER A 39 11.93 -2.96 -8.45
N ALA A 40 12.61 -4.09 -8.70
CA ALA A 40 12.02 -5.42 -8.58
C ALA A 40 11.57 -5.72 -7.13
N PHE A 41 12.39 -5.38 -6.13
CA PHE A 41 11.99 -5.48 -4.72
C PHE A 41 10.79 -4.59 -4.39
N GLN A 42 10.74 -3.36 -4.94
CA GLN A 42 9.60 -2.46 -4.73
C GLN A 42 8.31 -3.01 -5.34
N VAL A 43 8.38 -3.61 -6.53
CA VAL A 43 7.22 -4.32 -7.14
C VAL A 43 6.79 -5.47 -6.24
N PHE A 44 7.71 -6.34 -5.83
CA PHE A 44 7.40 -7.48 -4.96
C PHE A 44 6.76 -7.04 -3.64
N PHE A 45 7.28 -6.00 -3.00
CA PHE A 45 6.71 -5.48 -1.76
C PHE A 45 5.35 -4.81 -2.00
N ALA A 46 5.18 -4.05 -3.08
CA ALA A 46 3.90 -3.43 -3.42
C ALA A 46 2.80 -4.48 -3.67
N LEU A 47 3.12 -5.56 -4.38
CA LEU A 47 2.24 -6.71 -4.57
C LEU A 47 1.88 -7.38 -3.24
N THR A 48 2.86 -7.53 -2.35
CA THR A 48 2.64 -8.04 -1.00
C THR A 48 1.67 -7.15 -0.22
N THR A 49 1.84 -5.82 -0.26
CA THR A 49 0.91 -4.87 0.36
C THR A 49 -0.49 -4.97 -0.23
N MET A 50 -0.61 -5.00 -1.56
CA MET A 50 -1.89 -5.17 -2.24
C MET A 50 -2.59 -6.45 -1.80
N LEU A 51 -1.87 -7.56 -1.67
CA LEU A 51 -2.42 -8.84 -1.22
C LEU A 51 -2.95 -8.78 0.22
N PHE A 52 -2.19 -8.19 1.14
CA PHE A 52 -2.60 -8.09 2.55
C PHE A 52 -3.77 -7.12 2.77
N GLU A 53 -3.93 -6.13 1.90
CA GLU A 53 -4.97 -5.11 2.03
C GLU A 53 -6.19 -5.36 1.14
N ALA A 54 -6.06 -6.24 0.14
CA ALA A 54 -7.14 -6.66 -0.74
C ALA A 54 -8.39 -7.07 0.04
N SER A 55 -9.57 -6.75 -0.50
CA SER A 55 -10.82 -7.16 0.12
C SER A 55 -10.94 -8.69 0.11
N PRO A 56 -11.62 -9.30 1.11
CA PRO A 56 -11.81 -10.75 1.13
C PRO A 56 -12.48 -11.27 -0.15
N GLU A 57 -13.36 -10.47 -0.75
CA GLU A 57 -14.02 -10.76 -2.02
C GLU A 57 -13.04 -10.87 -3.19
N MET A 58 -11.97 -10.06 -3.21
CA MET A 58 -10.93 -10.16 -4.24
C MET A 58 -10.05 -11.40 -4.07
N ILE A 59 -9.73 -11.75 -2.82
CA ILE A 59 -8.91 -12.92 -2.51
C ILE A 59 -9.69 -14.21 -2.83
N ALA A 60 -10.98 -14.25 -2.50
CA ALA A 60 -11.86 -15.39 -2.76
C ALA A 60 -12.03 -15.70 -4.26
N LYS A 61 -11.85 -14.71 -5.14
CA LYS A 61 -11.96 -14.89 -6.60
C LYS A 61 -10.77 -15.64 -7.22
N ALA A 62 -9.64 -15.74 -6.53
CA ALA A 62 -8.44 -16.37 -7.08
C ALA A 62 -7.73 -17.23 -6.03
N ALA A 63 -7.88 -18.56 -6.16
CA ALA A 63 -7.25 -19.53 -5.26
C ALA A 63 -5.73 -19.37 -5.15
N ALA A 64 -5.07 -18.88 -6.21
CA ALA A 64 -3.64 -18.58 -6.21
C ALA A 64 -3.26 -17.48 -5.20
N PHE A 65 -4.09 -16.46 -5.02
CA PHE A 65 -3.83 -15.38 -4.06
C PHE A 65 -3.99 -15.86 -2.63
N SER A 66 -4.97 -16.72 -2.35
CA SER A 66 -5.11 -17.36 -1.04
C SER A 66 -3.86 -18.17 -0.69
N LYS A 67 -3.40 -19.05 -1.60
CA LYS A 67 -2.21 -19.87 -1.35
C LYS A 67 -0.95 -19.04 -1.13
N TYR A 68 -0.77 -17.97 -1.89
CA TYR A 68 0.37 -17.08 -1.71
C TYR A 68 0.30 -16.31 -0.38
N GLN A 69 -0.90 -15.90 0.03
CA GLN A 69 -1.13 -15.30 1.34
C GLN A 69 -0.80 -16.28 2.47
N ASP A 70 -1.15 -17.56 2.33
CA ASP A 70 -0.84 -18.60 3.32
C ASP A 70 0.67 -18.79 3.47
N ILE A 71 1.43 -18.84 2.37
CA ILE A 71 2.90 -18.88 2.38
C ILE A 71 3.46 -17.66 3.12
N LEU A 72 2.95 -16.46 2.82
CA LEU A 72 3.41 -15.24 3.50
C LEU A 72 3.06 -15.25 4.99
N MET A 73 1.93 -15.81 5.39
CA MET A 73 1.57 -15.94 6.81
C MET A 73 2.44 -16.96 7.54
N GLU A 74 2.88 -18.02 6.85
CA GLU A 74 3.77 -19.05 7.38
C GLU A 74 5.19 -18.53 7.58
N TYR A 75 5.81 -17.98 6.52
CA TYR A 75 7.22 -17.58 6.54
C TYR A 75 7.44 -16.13 7.01
N ALA A 76 6.46 -15.26 6.81
CA ALA A 76 6.53 -13.85 7.18
C ALA A 76 5.43 -13.49 8.16
N LYS A 77 5.31 -14.27 9.25
CA LYS A 77 4.28 -14.09 10.28
C LYS A 77 4.19 -12.66 10.82
N PHE A 78 5.28 -11.88 10.79
CA PHE A 78 5.25 -10.47 11.17
C PHE A 78 4.31 -9.62 10.29
N LEU A 79 4.10 -9.97 9.01
CA LEU A 79 3.14 -9.30 8.11
C LEU A 79 1.68 -9.64 8.44
N SER A 80 1.41 -10.67 9.24
CA SER A 80 0.05 -10.98 9.69
C SER A 80 -0.40 -10.11 10.87
N ILE A 81 0.55 -9.57 11.64
CA ILE A 81 0.27 -8.70 12.80
C ILE A 81 0.27 -7.21 12.41
N ALA A 82 -0.59 -6.41 13.05
CA ALA A 82 -0.75 -4.98 12.72
C ALA A 82 0.57 -4.18 12.87
N ARG A 83 1.33 -4.43 13.94
CA ARG A 83 2.63 -3.79 14.19
C ARG A 83 3.66 -4.10 13.11
N GLY A 84 3.74 -5.37 12.69
CA GLY A 84 4.71 -5.80 11.68
C GLY A 84 4.33 -5.34 10.27
N ARG A 85 3.04 -5.30 9.92
CA ARG A 85 2.57 -4.59 8.71
C ARG A 85 2.94 -3.11 8.75
N GLY A 86 2.74 -2.47 9.90
CA GLY A 86 3.08 -1.06 10.03
C GLY A 86 4.57 -0.78 9.83
N ALA A 87 5.43 -1.62 10.42
CA ALA A 87 6.88 -1.56 10.20
C ALA A 87 7.26 -1.81 8.73
N PHE A 88 6.59 -2.77 8.07
CA PHE A 88 6.78 -3.05 6.65
C PHE A 88 6.41 -1.85 5.77
N TYR A 89 5.29 -1.19 6.03
CA TYR A 89 4.89 0.01 5.28
C TYR A 89 5.87 1.16 5.51
N ILE A 90 6.36 1.38 6.74
CA ILE A 90 7.41 2.38 6.99
C ILE A 90 8.67 2.06 6.17
N PHE A 91 9.10 0.80 6.16
CA PHE A 91 10.25 0.37 5.37
C PHE A 91 10.06 0.62 3.86
N GLN A 92 8.90 0.27 3.31
CA GLN A 92 8.57 0.58 1.91
C GLN A 92 8.59 2.09 1.64
N GLY A 93 8.06 2.89 2.57
CA GLY A 93 8.07 4.34 2.46
C GLY A 93 9.49 4.91 2.46
N LEU A 94 10.35 4.43 3.35
CA LEU A 94 11.77 4.81 3.41
C LEU A 94 12.51 4.42 2.12
N MET A 95 12.22 3.25 1.54
CA MET A 95 12.78 2.86 0.24
C MET A 95 12.40 3.82 -0.89
N TRP A 96 11.19 4.37 -0.88
CA TRP A 96 10.80 5.41 -1.84
C TRP A 96 11.50 6.73 -1.56
N LEU A 97 11.55 7.17 -0.29
CA LEU A 97 12.20 8.42 0.08
C LEU A 97 13.71 8.43 -0.15
N MET A 98 14.37 7.27 -0.07
CA MET A 98 15.79 7.14 -0.41
C MET A 98 16.08 7.46 -1.89
N GLN A 99 15.09 7.29 -2.76
CA GLN A 99 15.23 7.56 -4.20
C GLN A 99 14.86 8.99 -4.57
N TYR A 100 14.18 9.71 -3.66
CA TYR A 100 13.78 11.08 -3.87
C TYR A 100 15.00 11.97 -4.04
N ARG A 101 15.04 12.70 -5.15
CA ARG A 101 16.02 13.76 -5.38
C ARG A 101 15.27 15.08 -5.37
N LEU A 102 15.74 16.03 -4.55
CA LEU A 102 15.16 17.37 -4.45
C LEU A 102 15.37 18.12 -5.79
N ASN A 103 14.47 17.89 -6.74
CA ASN A 103 14.46 18.53 -8.05
C ASN A 103 13.05 19.10 -8.29
N LEU A 104 12.95 20.42 -8.14
CA LEU A 104 11.68 21.17 -8.20
C LEU A 104 11.03 21.18 -9.60
N VAL A 105 11.75 20.73 -10.63
CA VAL A 105 11.26 20.72 -12.01
C VAL A 105 10.65 19.36 -12.39
N ASN A 106 11.05 18.28 -11.71
CA ASN A 106 10.62 16.94 -12.06
C ASN A 106 9.36 16.53 -11.29
N LEU A 107 8.22 16.53 -11.97
CA LEU A 107 6.93 16.12 -11.39
C LEU A 107 6.95 14.69 -10.81
N TRP A 108 7.78 13.80 -11.35
CA TRP A 108 7.90 12.42 -10.87
C TRP A 108 8.51 12.31 -9.47
N GLU A 109 9.34 13.28 -9.06
CA GLU A 109 9.91 13.30 -7.71
C GLU A 109 8.82 13.54 -6.65
N TYR A 110 7.80 14.34 -6.97
CA TYR A 110 6.66 14.53 -6.09
C TYR A 110 5.80 13.27 -5.97
N VAL A 111 5.73 12.44 -7.01
CA VAL A 111 5.07 11.12 -6.95
C VAL A 111 5.84 10.19 -6.02
N THR A 112 7.16 10.12 -6.17
CA THR A 112 8.05 9.36 -5.27
C THR A 112 7.86 9.79 -3.81
N LEU A 113 7.87 11.11 -3.56
CA LEU A 113 7.64 11.69 -2.23
C LEU A 113 6.25 11.37 -1.69
N GLY A 114 5.22 11.48 -2.52
CA GLY A 114 3.83 11.20 -2.16
C GLY A 114 3.61 9.72 -1.79
N ILE A 115 4.13 8.79 -2.59
CA ILE A 115 4.06 7.35 -2.30
C ILE A 115 4.84 7.02 -1.02
N GLY A 116 6.06 7.54 -0.88
CA GLY A 116 6.88 7.35 0.31
C GLY A 116 6.21 7.86 1.59
N GLY A 117 5.70 9.10 1.54
CA GLY A 117 4.96 9.72 2.64
C GLY A 117 3.67 8.98 2.98
N ALA A 118 2.90 8.54 1.98
CA ALA A 118 1.69 7.75 2.18
C ALA A 118 2.02 6.44 2.92
N TYR A 119 3.04 5.70 2.49
CA TYR A 119 3.44 4.46 3.17
C TYR A 119 3.87 4.68 4.62
N ILE A 120 4.65 5.73 4.91
CA ILE A 120 5.03 6.05 6.29
C ILE A 120 3.80 6.37 7.13
N LEU A 121 2.89 7.21 6.64
CA LEU A 121 1.64 7.53 7.32
C LEU A 121 0.83 6.26 7.60
N MET A 122 0.67 5.40 6.61
CA MET A 122 -0.04 4.14 6.73
C MET A 122 0.60 3.20 7.75
N GLY A 123 1.93 3.17 7.80
CA GLY A 123 2.67 2.38 8.76
C GLY A 123 2.52 2.87 10.19
N ILE A 124 2.59 4.19 10.40
CA ILE A 124 2.31 4.83 11.70
C ILE A 124 0.89 4.53 12.14
N LEU A 125 -0.11 4.66 11.26
CA LEU A 125 -1.50 4.34 11.58
C LEU A 125 -1.68 2.86 11.95
N HIS A 126 -0.99 1.94 11.28
CA HIS A 126 -0.99 0.51 11.61
C HIS A 126 -0.38 0.20 12.96
N ILE A 127 0.69 0.89 13.35
CA ILE A 127 1.29 0.78 14.67
C ILE A 127 0.37 1.41 15.73
N ALA A 128 -0.20 2.59 15.48
CA ALA A 128 -1.13 3.24 16.39
C ALA A 128 -2.38 2.39 16.66
N MET A 129 -2.90 1.69 15.64
CA MET A 129 -3.97 0.69 15.81
C MET A 129 -3.57 -0.45 16.74
N HIS A 130 -2.31 -0.89 16.71
CA HIS A 130 -1.83 -1.96 17.57
C HIS A 130 -1.86 -1.56 19.06
N TYR A 131 -1.58 -0.29 19.36
CA TYR A 131 -1.63 0.25 20.73
C TYR A 131 -3.03 0.73 21.16
N GLY A 132 -4.05 0.58 20.33
CA GLY A 132 -5.40 1.05 20.63
C GLY A 132 -5.54 2.57 20.70
N ILE A 133 -4.52 3.32 20.25
CA ILE A 133 -4.47 4.79 20.28
C ILE A 133 -5.42 5.41 19.25
N LEU A 134 -5.89 4.62 18.27
CA LEU A 134 -6.79 5.13 17.24
C LEU A 134 -8.18 5.35 17.85
N PRO A 135 -8.62 6.62 18.03
CA PRO A 135 -9.86 6.92 18.74
C PRO A 135 -11.01 6.23 18.04
N GLN A 136 -11.81 5.46 18.79
CA GLN A 136 -12.99 4.80 18.22
C GLN A 136 -13.93 5.78 17.54
N THR A 137 -13.89 7.07 17.90
CA THR A 137 -14.59 8.17 17.23
C THR A 137 -14.12 8.43 15.80
N ILE A 138 -12.82 8.33 15.49
CA ILE A 138 -12.31 8.49 14.11
C ILE A 138 -12.62 7.24 13.29
N ALA A 139 -12.48 6.05 13.88
CA ALA A 139 -12.86 4.79 13.23
C ALA A 139 -14.38 4.72 12.98
N ALA A 140 -15.20 5.19 13.93
CA ALA A 140 -16.65 5.30 13.80
C ALA A 140 -17.04 6.31 12.73
N LYS A 141 -16.46 7.53 12.74
CA LYS A 141 -16.70 8.53 11.69
C LYS A 141 -16.27 8.02 10.31
N ALA A 142 -15.11 7.38 10.19
CA ALA A 142 -14.67 6.80 8.91
C ALA A 142 -15.61 5.68 8.42
N LYS A 143 -16.17 4.87 9.34
CA LYS A 143 -17.17 3.85 9.04
C LYS A 143 -18.51 4.47 8.61
N GLU A 144 -18.92 5.55 9.29
CA GLU A 144 -20.15 6.30 9.00
C GLU A 144 -20.07 7.00 7.63
N TYR A 145 -18.94 7.64 7.31
CA TYR A 145 -18.66 8.20 5.98
C TYR A 145 -18.59 7.11 4.89
N ALA A 146 -17.97 5.96 5.14
CA ALA A 146 -17.94 4.89 4.14
C ALA A 146 -19.34 4.30 3.86
N ASN A 147 -20.20 4.26 4.89
CA ASN A 147 -21.57 3.78 4.76
C ASN A 147 -22.50 4.79 4.05
N SER A 148 -22.29 6.10 4.23
CA SER A 148 -23.09 7.11 3.54
C SER A 148 -22.85 7.10 2.02
N TYR A 149 -21.64 6.81 1.56
CA TYR A 149 -21.36 6.62 0.13
C TYR A 149 -21.97 5.34 -0.46
N ARG A 150 -22.14 4.27 0.34
CA ARG A 150 -22.87 3.05 -0.09
C ARG A 150 -24.37 3.27 -0.26
N GLN A 151 -24.93 4.31 0.36
CA GLN A 151 -26.35 4.61 0.31
C GLN A 151 -26.73 5.62 -0.79
N VAL A 152 -25.78 6.13 -1.59
CA VAL A 152 -26.14 6.92 -2.78
C VAL A 152 -26.68 5.97 -3.84
N PRO A 153 -27.99 5.96 -4.14
CA PRO A 153 -28.57 5.08 -5.13
C PRO A 153 -28.07 5.51 -6.51
N ALA A 154 -27.75 4.55 -7.36
CA ALA A 154 -27.47 4.75 -8.78
C ALA A 154 -28.74 5.14 -9.56
N ALA A 155 -29.41 6.22 -9.15
CA ALA A 155 -30.68 6.66 -9.70
C ALA A 155 -30.76 8.18 -9.81
N SER A 156 -30.09 8.75 -10.82
CA SER A 156 -30.65 9.86 -11.61
C SER A 156 -29.88 10.02 -12.93
N SER A 157 -30.00 9.01 -13.80
CA SER A 157 -29.78 9.20 -15.24
C SER A 157 -30.98 8.57 -15.95
N ALA A 158 -32.09 9.30 -15.92
CA ALA A 158 -33.24 9.14 -16.78
C ALA A 158 -33.53 10.52 -17.39
#